data_AF-A0A2D5QR44-F1
#
_entry.id   AF-A0A2D5QR44-F1
#
_cell.length_a   1.000
_cell.length_b   1.000
_cell.length_c   1.000
_cell.angle_alpha   90.00
_cell.angle_beta   90.00
_cell.angle_gamma   90.00
#
_symmetry.space_group_name_H-M   'P 1'
#
loop_
_entity.id
_entity.type
_entity.pdbx_description
1 polymer ?
#
loop_
_entity_poly.entity_id
_entity_poly.type
_entity_poly.pdbx_seq_one_letter_code
_entity_poly.pdbx_strand_id
1 'polypeptide(L)'
;MQDILIFYVRRFFSCIFYCLQWTSLTLLFLLSPCLNSLLLPLSSSFELFELLPKQMLHTNAFAQETESNTSPKLVSNPNSKPKLFFGSYGRVGFSSNEEGGEGQRHQVTAYAPRLIEDNYLELDLGYRAYRGKHAQVDVITTISAFDQFFHYNGQADAQLAIRRAYVEARKIGGSAFWASLGSRWLRGNDIYLMNFWPLDDLNTLGLTLGHQGQNHDFWLHAGVSRLNHRSQTQYVSVPSASNFGSESVLMLNRQRLILASMYERRYALKSGHQSPAGWKWKLYSEYHALPSGQETLEGSFTDQKTLPDDAGLVAGFQLGVWGLGHQHNHLNLWARYAKGLAIYDELGTPQALANDRRSWSAQEWRLALAGNWNLDKKGLFSIQWGSYLRHYKDADTLEVDYDDRLEGSAVIRPQLNLNGFVTPAVEASVQWSQAQGSHPVDLSNQAAQIYQFAFIPAISFSQEQLNAYSRPQLRLIYAVSLLNDAALARYPQVDPRAQHQVSHYLGARAEWWFGRGGGY
;
A
#
# COMPACT_ATOMS: atom_id res chain seq x y z
N MET A 1 -21.08 -37.44 -7.68
CA MET A 1 -19.81 -36.77 -7.31
C MET A 1 -20.06 -35.48 -6.51
N GLN A 2 -21.07 -34.66 -6.85
CA GLN A 2 -21.51 -33.51 -6.05
C GLN A 2 -21.92 -33.85 -4.60
N ASP A 3 -22.66 -34.95 -4.39
CA ASP A 3 -23.14 -35.30 -3.04
C ASP A 3 -22.04 -35.75 -2.07
N ILE A 4 -20.96 -36.32 -2.61
CA ILE A 4 -19.79 -36.72 -1.82
C ILE A 4 -19.01 -35.47 -1.38
N LEU A 5 -18.86 -34.48 -2.26
CA LEU A 5 -18.19 -33.22 -1.92
C LEU A 5 -18.97 -32.43 -0.85
N ILE A 6 -20.31 -32.38 -0.95
CA ILE A 6 -21.19 -31.73 0.03
C ILE A 6 -21.11 -32.43 1.40
N PHE A 7 -21.02 -33.77 1.42
CA PHE A 7 -20.88 -34.55 2.65
C PHE A 7 -19.56 -34.28 3.38
N TYR A 8 -18.44 -34.21 2.66
CA TYR A 8 -17.13 -33.93 3.26
C TYR A 8 -16.99 -32.47 3.71
N VAL A 9 -17.56 -31.51 2.98
CA VAL A 9 -17.58 -30.09 3.36
C VAL A 9 -18.41 -29.88 4.63
N ARG A 10 -19.60 -30.49 4.75
CA ARG A 10 -20.41 -30.41 5.98
C ARG A 10 -19.68 -30.98 7.20
N ARG A 11 -19.01 -32.13 7.07
CA ARG A 11 -18.25 -32.73 8.18
C ARG A 11 -17.05 -31.87 8.60
N PHE A 12 -16.36 -31.25 7.63
CA PHE A 12 -15.22 -30.37 7.90
C PHE A 12 -15.65 -29.12 8.69
N PHE A 13 -16.76 -28.49 8.32
CA PHE A 13 -17.28 -27.32 9.04
C PHE A 13 -17.85 -27.68 10.43
N SER A 14 -18.48 -28.85 10.61
CA SER A 14 -18.90 -29.30 11.94
C SER A 14 -17.71 -29.51 12.89
N CYS A 15 -16.58 -30.05 12.42
CA CYS A 15 -15.37 -30.19 13.24
C CYS A 15 -14.77 -28.83 13.66
N ILE A 16 -14.78 -27.82 12.78
CA ILE A 16 -14.29 -26.48 13.09
C ILE A 16 -15.19 -25.80 14.14
N PHE A 17 -16.51 -25.96 14.04
CA PHE A 17 -17.46 -25.39 14.98
C PHE A 17 -17.31 -25.96 16.40
N TYR A 18 -17.05 -27.28 16.51
CA TYR A 18 -16.76 -27.93 17.80
C TYR A 18 -15.41 -27.52 18.40
N CYS A 19 -14.37 -27.31 17.57
CA CYS A 19 -13.08 -26.78 18.05
C CYS A 19 -13.18 -25.34 18.56
N LEU A 20 -13.96 -24.49 17.89
CA LEU A 20 -14.12 -23.08 18.28
C LEU A 20 -14.90 -22.93 19.61
N GLN A 21 -15.94 -23.75 19.83
CA GLN A 21 -16.67 -23.75 21.12
C GLN A 21 -15.80 -24.15 22.31
N TRP A 22 -14.79 -24.99 22.13
CA TRP A 22 -13.85 -25.36 23.19
C TRP A 22 -12.83 -24.26 23.50
N THR A 23 -12.36 -23.53 22.49
CA THR A 23 -11.41 -22.43 22.70
C THR A 23 -12.00 -21.22 23.44
N SER A 24 -13.32 -20.98 23.31
CA SER A 24 -14.01 -19.89 24.00
C SER A 24 -14.16 -20.12 25.51
N LEU A 25 -14.14 -21.37 25.98
CA LEU A 25 -14.30 -21.70 27.40
C LEU A 25 -12.97 -21.66 28.18
N THR A 26 -11.82 -21.85 27.51
CA THR A 26 -10.51 -21.86 28.17
C THR A 26 -9.89 -20.46 28.27
N LEU A 27 -10.27 -19.52 27.39
CA LEU A 27 -9.75 -18.15 27.42
C LEU A 27 -10.36 -17.28 28.54
N LEU A 28 -11.50 -17.67 29.12
CA LEU A 28 -12.17 -16.92 30.19
C LEU A 28 -11.61 -17.22 31.60
N PHE A 29 -10.76 -18.24 31.77
CA PHE A 29 -10.24 -18.66 33.08
C PHE A 29 -8.77 -18.29 33.35
N LEU A 30 -8.07 -17.65 32.40
CA LEU A 30 -6.63 -17.36 32.51
C LEU A 30 -6.28 -15.87 32.71
N LEU A 31 -7.27 -15.00 32.95
CA LEU A 31 -7.05 -13.56 33.18
C LEU A 31 -7.62 -13.09 34.52
N SER A 32 -7.06 -13.56 35.64
CA SER A 32 -7.08 -12.91 36.97
C SER A 32 -6.32 -13.78 37.97
N PRO A 33 -5.40 -13.32 38.85
CA PRO A 33 -4.54 -12.11 38.89
C PRO A 33 -3.04 -12.45 39.11
N CYS A 34 -2.09 -11.64 38.61
CA CYS A 34 -0.72 -11.65 39.14
C CYS A 34 0.00 -10.32 38.85
N LEU A 35 -0.47 -9.25 39.50
CA LEU A 35 0.31 -8.04 39.74
C LEU A 35 0.67 -8.02 41.22
N ASN A 36 1.90 -8.40 41.56
CA ASN A 36 2.71 -7.85 42.65
C ASN A 36 3.98 -8.69 42.85
N SER A 37 5.06 -8.00 43.26
CA SER A 37 6.41 -8.47 43.62
C SER A 37 7.31 -8.85 42.42
N LEU A 38 8.52 -8.31 42.23
CA LEU A 38 9.61 -8.13 43.20
C LEU A 38 10.55 -6.97 42.80
N LEU A 39 11.15 -6.38 43.83
CA LEU A 39 12.20 -5.35 43.84
C LEU A 39 13.53 -5.96 44.32
N LEU A 40 14.66 -5.46 43.77
CA LEU A 40 16.05 -5.39 44.33
C LEU A 40 17.01 -6.63 44.22
N PRO A 41 18.34 -6.51 44.47
CA PRO A 41 19.38 -6.07 43.50
C PRO A 41 20.75 -6.83 43.60
N LEU A 42 21.81 -6.30 42.95
CA LEU A 42 23.28 -6.58 43.14
C LEU A 42 23.77 -7.99 42.66
N SER A 43 25.00 -8.25 42.17
CA SER A 43 26.33 -7.65 42.33
C SER A 43 27.31 -8.10 41.21
N SER A 44 28.40 -7.33 41.04
CA SER A 44 29.79 -7.58 40.55
C SER A 44 30.27 -9.05 40.31
N SER A 45 31.28 -9.42 39.49
CA SER A 45 32.63 -8.83 39.21
C SER A 45 33.44 -9.71 38.20
N PHE A 46 34.52 -9.14 37.57
CA PHE A 46 35.82 -9.75 37.14
C PHE A 46 35.84 -10.84 36.01
N GLU A 47 36.78 -11.01 35.05
CA GLU A 47 38.18 -10.62 34.65
C GLU A 47 38.27 -10.63 33.09
N LEU A 48 38.94 -9.72 32.34
CA LEU A 48 40.37 -9.56 31.99
C LEU A 48 41.09 -10.76 31.30
N PHE A 49 41.46 -10.60 30.01
CA PHE A 49 42.71 -11.11 29.41
C PHE A 49 43.14 -10.31 28.16
N GLU A 50 44.45 -10.24 27.99
CA GLU A 50 45.27 -9.27 27.24
C GLU A 50 45.68 -9.64 25.78
N LEU A 51 45.94 -8.58 24.99
CA LEU A 51 47.08 -8.28 24.07
C LEU A 51 47.48 -9.25 22.92
N LEU A 52 47.32 -8.86 21.64
CA LEU A 52 48.27 -8.16 20.70
C LEU A 52 49.10 -9.13 19.77
N PRO A 53 49.92 -8.68 18.79
CA PRO A 53 49.56 -8.51 17.37
C PRO A 53 50.62 -9.15 16.40
N LYS A 54 50.52 -8.97 15.07
CA LYS A 54 51.64 -8.58 14.17
C LYS A 54 51.30 -8.55 12.68
N GLN A 55 52.00 -7.63 12.01
CA GLN A 55 51.99 -7.23 10.60
C GLN A 55 52.94 -8.05 9.71
N MET A 56 52.88 -7.73 8.40
CA MET A 56 53.93 -7.64 7.36
C MET A 56 53.69 -8.58 6.16
N LEU A 57 53.46 -8.10 4.93
CA LEU A 57 54.24 -7.29 3.95
C LEU A 57 55.10 -8.16 3.00
N HIS A 58 54.97 -7.87 1.70
CA HIS A 58 55.93 -7.93 0.56
C HIS A 58 55.18 -8.28 -0.76
N THR A 59 55.52 -7.88 -1.99
CA THR A 59 56.06 -6.68 -2.71
C THR A 59 56.29 -7.13 -4.17
N ASN A 60 56.46 -6.17 -5.10
CA ASN A 60 57.10 -6.24 -6.44
C ASN A 60 56.21 -6.66 -7.64
N ALA A 61 56.32 -6.11 -8.86
CA ALA A 61 57.18 -5.07 -9.44
C ALA A 61 56.64 -4.58 -10.83
N PHE A 62 57.03 -3.36 -11.20
CA PHE A 62 57.37 -2.77 -12.51
C PHE A 62 56.69 -3.21 -13.84
N ALA A 63 56.15 -2.21 -14.55
CA ALA A 63 56.58 -1.86 -15.91
C ALA A 63 56.13 -0.41 -16.25
N GLN A 64 57.01 0.30 -16.94
CA GLN A 64 56.96 1.73 -17.28
C GLN A 64 56.71 1.84 -18.79
N GLU A 65 55.77 2.68 -19.23
CA GLU A 65 55.85 3.31 -20.55
C GLU A 65 55.06 4.62 -20.57
N THR A 66 55.71 5.65 -21.07
CA THR A 66 55.28 7.04 -21.18
C THR A 66 54.56 7.29 -22.49
N GLU A 67 53.42 7.98 -22.47
CA GLU A 67 53.07 8.91 -23.55
C GLU A 67 52.07 9.97 -23.07
N SER A 68 52.37 11.21 -23.44
CA SER A 68 51.67 12.43 -23.08
C SER A 68 50.45 12.66 -23.98
N ASN A 69 49.28 12.91 -23.39
CA ASN A 69 48.29 13.78 -24.05
C ASN A 69 47.35 14.45 -23.04
N THR A 70 47.35 15.77 -23.07
CA THR A 70 46.58 16.66 -22.20
C THR A 70 45.11 16.64 -22.57
N SER A 71 44.29 16.02 -21.71
CA SER A 71 42.84 16.24 -21.62
C SER A 71 42.53 16.49 -20.14
N PRO A 72 41.58 17.38 -19.80
CA PRO A 72 41.26 17.65 -18.40
C PRO A 72 40.83 16.34 -17.73
N LYS A 73 41.66 15.86 -16.81
CA LYS A 73 41.37 14.68 -16.00
C LYS A 73 40.13 15.00 -15.17
N LEU A 74 38.97 14.54 -15.64
CA LEU A 74 37.89 14.14 -14.76
C LEU A 74 38.53 13.23 -13.72
N VAL A 75 38.63 13.70 -12.48
CA VAL A 75 39.03 12.91 -11.33
C VAL A 75 37.94 11.86 -11.10
N SER A 76 37.96 10.83 -11.94
CA SER A 76 37.13 9.64 -11.80
C SER A 76 37.77 8.80 -10.70
N ASN A 77 37.12 8.80 -9.55
CA ASN A 77 37.43 7.84 -8.51
C ASN A 77 37.09 6.43 -9.07
N PRO A 78 38.02 5.46 -9.15
CA PRO A 78 37.86 4.22 -9.91
C PRO A 78 36.82 3.21 -9.37
N ASN A 79 36.12 3.51 -8.27
CA ASN A 79 35.23 2.55 -7.58
C ASN A 79 33.73 2.86 -7.71
N SER A 80 33.30 3.63 -8.71
CA SER A 80 31.88 3.96 -8.93
C SER A 80 31.40 3.64 -10.34
N LYS A 81 31.66 2.40 -10.80
CA LYS A 81 31.04 1.92 -12.03
C LYS A 81 29.51 2.14 -11.95
N PRO A 82 28.91 2.78 -12.95
CA PRO A 82 27.47 2.89 -13.02
C PRO A 82 26.85 1.49 -12.93
N LYS A 83 25.75 1.38 -12.18
CA LYS A 83 25.11 0.09 -11.91
C LYS A 83 23.64 0.17 -12.24
N LEU A 84 23.20 -0.63 -13.20
CA LEU A 84 21.79 -0.95 -13.38
C LEU A 84 21.35 -1.87 -12.24
N PHE A 85 20.19 -1.59 -11.66
CA PHE A 85 19.50 -2.47 -10.75
C PHE A 85 18.03 -2.59 -11.19
N PHE A 86 17.47 -3.77 -10.94
CA PHE A 86 16.14 -4.16 -11.37
C PHE A 86 15.34 -4.64 -10.17
N GLY A 87 14.05 -4.35 -10.17
CA GLY A 87 13.07 -4.87 -9.23
C GLY A 87 11.74 -5.09 -9.93
N SER A 88 10.88 -5.85 -9.29
CA SER A 88 9.52 -6.06 -9.78
C SER A 88 8.61 -6.40 -8.62
N TYR A 89 7.36 -6.00 -8.77
CA TYR A 89 6.23 -6.53 -8.04
C TYR A 89 5.18 -6.95 -9.06
N GLY A 90 4.45 -8.03 -8.80
CA GLY A 90 3.34 -8.36 -9.67
C GLY A 90 2.51 -9.52 -9.18
N ARG A 91 1.34 -9.63 -9.79
CA ARG A 91 0.40 -10.73 -9.64
C ARG A 91 -0.30 -10.98 -10.97
N VAL A 92 -0.34 -12.24 -11.37
CA VAL A 92 -1.06 -12.67 -12.58
C VAL A 92 -1.79 -13.99 -12.30
N GLY A 93 -2.94 -14.16 -12.90
CA GLY A 93 -3.75 -15.35 -12.75
C GLY A 93 -4.99 -15.32 -13.61
N PHE A 94 -5.81 -16.34 -13.44
CA PHE A 94 -7.13 -16.45 -14.04
C PHE A 94 -8.08 -17.06 -13.00
N SER A 95 -9.38 -16.94 -13.25
CA SER A 95 -10.39 -17.47 -12.36
C SER A 95 -11.68 -17.83 -13.08
N SER A 96 -12.50 -18.63 -12.41
CA SER A 96 -13.86 -18.95 -12.80
C SER A 96 -14.80 -18.81 -11.59
N ASN A 97 -16.04 -18.42 -11.86
CA ASN A 97 -17.17 -18.56 -10.94
C ASN A 97 -17.88 -19.92 -11.18
N GLU A 98 -18.94 -20.17 -10.42
CA GLU A 98 -19.79 -21.36 -10.50
C GLU A 98 -20.58 -21.52 -11.80
N GLU A 99 -20.76 -20.43 -12.55
CA GLU A 99 -21.47 -20.39 -13.84
C GLU A 99 -20.53 -20.56 -15.04
N GLY A 100 -19.21 -20.67 -14.80
CA GLY A 100 -18.18 -20.77 -15.83
C GLY A 100 -17.72 -19.44 -16.41
N GLY A 101 -18.21 -18.32 -15.88
CA GLY A 101 -17.71 -16.97 -16.15
C GLY A 101 -16.50 -16.62 -15.28
N GLU A 102 -15.94 -15.42 -15.42
CA GLU A 102 -14.81 -14.97 -14.61
C GLU A 102 -15.20 -14.81 -13.12
N GLY A 103 -14.28 -15.18 -12.22
CA GLY A 103 -14.49 -15.03 -10.78
C GLY A 103 -14.51 -13.54 -10.38
N GLN A 104 -15.55 -13.13 -9.64
CA GLN A 104 -15.79 -11.72 -9.35
C GLN A 104 -15.32 -11.31 -7.96
N ARG A 105 -14.76 -10.11 -7.86
CA ARG A 105 -14.48 -9.45 -6.57
C ARG A 105 -15.72 -8.73 -6.08
N HIS A 106 -16.04 -8.92 -4.80
CA HIS A 106 -17.10 -8.19 -4.11
C HIS A 106 -16.53 -7.16 -3.15
N GLN A 107 -17.03 -5.94 -3.21
CA GLN A 107 -16.55 -4.81 -2.41
C GLN A 107 -17.70 -3.87 -2.06
N VAL A 108 -17.89 -3.60 -0.76
CA VAL A 108 -18.88 -2.62 -0.26
C VAL A 108 -18.25 -1.52 0.61
N THR A 109 -16.95 -1.59 0.82
CA THR A 109 -16.15 -0.64 1.60
C THR A 109 -15.04 -0.03 0.73
N ALA A 110 -14.42 1.08 1.13
CA ALA A 110 -13.33 1.70 0.34
C ALA A 110 -12.10 0.79 0.18
N TYR A 111 -11.78 -0.02 1.19
CA TYR A 111 -10.61 -0.90 1.20
C TYR A 111 -10.99 -2.35 1.52
N ALA A 112 -11.44 -3.10 0.53
CA ALA A 112 -11.78 -4.51 0.71
C ALA A 112 -10.53 -5.43 0.80
N PRO A 113 -10.63 -6.61 1.44
CA PRO A 113 -9.57 -7.62 1.44
C PRO A 113 -9.10 -7.97 0.02
N ARG A 114 -7.83 -8.32 -0.10
CA ARG A 114 -7.14 -8.34 -1.41
C ARG A 114 -7.09 -9.70 -2.12
N LEU A 115 -7.60 -10.76 -1.50
CA LEU A 115 -7.34 -12.12 -2.00
C LEU A 115 -7.75 -12.29 -3.47
N ILE A 116 -8.87 -11.68 -3.86
CA ILE A 116 -9.34 -11.57 -5.23
C ILE A 116 -9.05 -10.13 -5.67
N GLU A 117 -8.08 -9.98 -6.57
CA GLU A 117 -7.59 -8.70 -7.10
C GLU A 117 -7.24 -8.87 -8.57
N ASP A 118 -7.32 -7.79 -9.33
CA ASP A 118 -7.02 -7.78 -10.75
C ASP A 118 -5.54 -8.03 -11.01
N ASN A 119 -5.20 -8.49 -12.22
CA ASN A 119 -3.80 -8.70 -12.57
C ASN A 119 -3.04 -7.37 -12.62
N TYR A 120 -1.76 -7.41 -12.23
CA TYR A 120 -0.95 -6.19 -12.11
C TYR A 120 0.54 -6.52 -12.17
N LEU A 121 1.31 -5.63 -12.79
CA LEU A 121 2.77 -5.74 -12.89
C LEU A 121 3.42 -4.39 -12.69
N GLU A 122 4.54 -4.37 -11.99
CA GLU A 122 5.50 -3.27 -11.90
C GLU A 122 6.90 -3.75 -12.28
N LEU A 123 7.59 -2.94 -13.09
CA LEU A 123 8.98 -3.11 -13.48
C LEU A 123 9.76 -1.88 -13.02
N ASP A 124 10.65 -2.08 -12.04
CA ASP A 124 11.52 -1.02 -11.54
C ASP A 124 12.88 -1.07 -12.23
N LEU A 125 13.19 0.00 -12.93
CA LEU A 125 14.47 0.23 -13.59
C LEU A 125 15.21 1.32 -12.83
N GLY A 126 16.36 0.97 -12.28
CA GLY A 126 17.19 1.90 -11.54
C GLY A 126 18.61 1.98 -12.08
N TYR A 127 19.11 3.19 -12.24
CA TYR A 127 20.47 3.44 -12.70
C TYR A 127 21.22 4.28 -11.67
N ARG A 128 22.28 3.71 -11.08
CA ARG A 128 23.18 4.47 -10.22
C ARG A 128 24.14 5.27 -11.09
N ALA A 129 23.81 6.55 -11.31
CA ALA A 129 24.59 7.46 -12.11
C ALA A 129 25.87 7.92 -11.39
N TYR A 130 25.85 8.04 -10.06
CA TYR A 130 27.00 8.48 -9.29
C TYR A 130 27.10 7.79 -7.92
N ARG A 131 28.33 7.49 -7.49
CA ARG A 131 28.64 7.06 -6.12
C ARG A 131 30.00 7.60 -5.70
N GLY A 132 30.01 8.56 -4.79
CA GLY A 132 31.22 9.14 -4.21
C GLY A 132 31.24 9.05 -2.69
N LYS A 133 32.27 9.65 -2.09
CA LYS A 133 32.35 9.80 -0.62
C LYS A 133 31.23 10.67 -0.05
N HIS A 134 30.76 11.66 -0.82
CA HIS A 134 29.85 12.71 -0.36
C HIS A 134 28.50 12.75 -1.07
N ALA A 135 28.20 11.77 -1.93
CA ALA A 135 26.88 11.64 -2.53
C ALA A 135 26.72 10.27 -3.22
N GLN A 136 25.49 9.83 -3.35
CA GLN A 136 25.08 8.77 -4.27
C GLN A 136 23.85 9.23 -5.03
N VAL A 137 23.87 9.15 -6.36
CA VAL A 137 22.76 9.59 -7.22
C VAL A 137 22.22 8.39 -7.98
N ASP A 138 20.92 8.12 -7.79
CA ASP A 138 20.19 7.08 -8.49
C ASP A 138 19.08 7.72 -9.34
N VAL A 139 18.91 7.29 -10.59
CA VAL A 139 17.77 7.59 -11.47
C VAL A 139 16.83 6.39 -11.43
N ILE A 140 15.54 6.61 -11.22
CA ILE A 140 14.57 5.53 -11.02
C ILE A 140 13.35 5.74 -11.90
N THR A 141 12.96 4.68 -12.60
CA THR A 141 11.75 4.62 -13.41
C THR A 141 10.97 3.35 -13.07
N THR A 142 9.66 3.47 -12.86
CA THR A 142 8.76 2.33 -12.65
C THR A 142 7.70 2.34 -13.74
N ILE A 143 7.64 1.27 -14.52
CA ILE A 143 6.59 1.02 -15.50
C ILE A 143 5.61 0.05 -14.89
N SER A 144 4.32 0.35 -15.01
CA SER A 144 3.25 -0.53 -14.54
C SER A 144 2.36 -0.95 -15.69
N ALA A 145 1.94 -2.21 -15.66
CA ALA A 145 0.90 -2.75 -16.54
C ALA A 145 -0.31 -3.14 -15.68
N PHE A 146 -1.48 -2.67 -16.10
CA PHE A 146 -2.75 -3.01 -15.47
C PHE A 146 -3.35 -4.25 -16.13
N ASP A 147 -4.52 -4.67 -15.63
CA ASP A 147 -5.22 -5.86 -16.11
C ASP A 147 -5.51 -5.76 -17.63
N GLN A 148 -5.87 -6.89 -18.26
CA GLN A 148 -5.97 -7.11 -19.72
C GLN A 148 -4.67 -7.58 -20.38
N PHE A 149 -4.11 -8.69 -19.88
CA PHE A 149 -3.02 -9.37 -20.58
C PHE A 149 -3.51 -10.00 -21.88
N PHE A 150 -2.73 -9.83 -22.96
CA PHE A 150 -3.02 -10.35 -24.30
C PHE A 150 -3.52 -11.81 -24.34
N HIS A 151 -2.90 -12.70 -23.54
CA HIS A 151 -3.24 -14.12 -23.52
C HIS A 151 -4.62 -14.44 -22.90
N TYR A 152 -5.32 -13.44 -22.37
CA TYR A 152 -6.67 -13.61 -21.83
C TYR A 152 -7.75 -13.19 -22.85
N ASN A 153 -7.61 -12.02 -23.48
CA ASN A 153 -8.66 -11.43 -24.34
C ASN A 153 -8.25 -11.27 -25.82
N GLY A 154 -7.00 -11.59 -26.18
CA GLY A 154 -6.46 -11.43 -27.53
C GLY A 154 -6.15 -9.99 -27.96
N GLN A 155 -6.30 -9.01 -27.06
CA GLN A 155 -6.02 -7.59 -27.35
C GLN A 155 -4.59 -7.24 -26.95
N ALA A 156 -3.85 -6.61 -27.87
CA ALA A 156 -2.46 -6.19 -27.63
C ALA A 156 -2.35 -4.80 -26.97
N ASP A 157 -3.48 -4.24 -26.54
CA ASP A 157 -3.60 -2.88 -26.02
C ASP A 157 -3.41 -2.88 -24.51
N ALA A 158 -2.19 -3.13 -24.04
CA ALA A 158 -1.91 -3.09 -22.60
C ALA A 158 -2.02 -1.65 -22.08
N GLN A 159 -2.77 -1.47 -20.98
CA GLN A 159 -2.76 -0.21 -20.25
C GLN A 159 -1.45 -0.09 -19.48
N LEU A 160 -0.55 0.77 -19.96
CA LEU A 160 0.76 1.01 -19.36
C LEU A 160 0.83 2.42 -18.75
N ALA A 161 1.46 2.53 -17.58
CA ALA A 161 1.76 3.82 -16.95
C ALA A 161 3.22 3.90 -16.50
N ILE A 162 3.85 5.05 -16.75
CA ILE A 162 5.10 5.41 -16.09
C ILE A 162 4.72 6.03 -14.74
N ARG A 163 4.74 5.22 -13.68
CA ARG A 163 4.24 5.65 -12.38
C ARG A 163 5.28 6.33 -11.50
N ARG A 164 6.56 6.11 -11.77
CA ARG A 164 7.68 6.80 -11.13
C ARG A 164 8.72 7.15 -12.18
N ALA A 165 9.25 8.35 -12.07
CA ALA A 165 10.35 8.85 -12.89
C ALA A 165 11.02 9.99 -12.13
N TYR A 166 12.08 9.69 -11.39
CA TYR A 166 12.72 10.66 -10.51
C TYR A 166 14.21 10.40 -10.31
N VAL A 167 14.91 11.44 -9.84
CA VAL A 167 16.30 11.37 -9.41
C VAL A 167 16.34 11.46 -7.89
N GLU A 168 17.17 10.64 -7.26
CA GLU A 168 17.41 10.65 -5.82
C GLU A 168 18.91 10.82 -5.53
N ALA A 169 19.24 11.85 -4.75
CA ALA A 169 20.56 12.05 -4.18
C ALA A 169 20.53 11.67 -2.70
N ARG A 170 21.41 10.75 -2.28
CA ARG A 170 21.59 10.34 -0.88
C ARG A 170 23.00 10.66 -0.41
N LYS A 171 23.16 10.72 0.91
CA LYS A 171 24.44 11.01 1.57
C LYS A 171 25.04 12.36 1.16
N ILE A 172 24.19 13.36 0.95
CA ILE A 172 24.60 14.67 0.43
C ILE A 172 25.61 15.31 1.39
N GLY A 173 26.79 15.69 0.91
CA GLY A 173 27.89 16.19 1.74
C GLY A 173 28.53 15.15 2.66
N GLY A 174 28.21 13.86 2.50
CA GLY A 174 28.62 12.78 3.42
C GLY A 174 27.72 12.65 4.66
N SER A 175 26.60 13.37 4.69
CA SER A 175 25.65 13.36 5.81
C SER A 175 24.57 12.28 5.67
N ALA A 176 23.56 12.30 6.55
CA ALA A 176 22.33 11.50 6.44
C ALA A 176 21.25 12.18 5.59
N PHE A 177 21.52 13.35 5.01
CA PHE A 177 20.56 14.04 4.15
C PHE A 177 20.42 13.38 2.78
N TRP A 178 19.19 13.45 2.27
CA TRP A 178 18.82 13.01 0.95
C TRP A 178 17.81 13.98 0.33
N ALA A 179 17.75 13.96 -0.99
CA ALA A 179 16.80 14.74 -1.77
C ALA A 179 16.31 13.93 -2.96
N SER A 180 15.09 14.18 -3.41
CA SER A 180 14.60 13.64 -4.68
C SER A 180 13.75 14.64 -5.45
N LEU A 181 13.85 14.61 -6.78
CA LEU A 181 13.06 15.44 -7.69
C LEU A 181 12.46 14.56 -8.79
N GLY A 182 11.15 14.65 -9.01
CA GLY A 182 10.45 13.96 -10.08
C GLY A 182 9.12 13.35 -9.63
N SER A 183 8.57 12.46 -10.45
CA SER A 183 7.35 11.71 -10.14
C SER A 183 7.69 10.55 -9.20
N ARG A 184 7.14 10.56 -7.99
CA ARG A 184 7.49 9.64 -6.91
C ARG A 184 6.28 9.27 -6.07
N TRP A 185 6.28 8.03 -5.58
CA TRP A 185 5.44 7.62 -4.47
C TRP A 185 6.09 7.94 -3.13
N LEU A 186 5.37 8.65 -2.28
CA LEU A 186 5.70 8.84 -0.88
C LEU A 186 4.77 7.94 -0.09
N ARG A 187 5.24 6.70 0.09
CA ARG A 187 4.50 5.64 0.76
C ARG A 187 5.21 5.18 2.02
N GLY A 188 4.43 4.93 3.06
CA GLY A 188 4.91 4.28 4.28
C GLY A 188 4.52 2.82 4.37
N ASN A 189 4.11 2.39 5.56
CA ASN A 189 3.69 1.02 5.78
C ASN A 189 2.26 0.81 5.31
N ASP A 190 2.01 -0.31 4.65
CA ASP A 190 0.72 -0.74 4.16
C ASP A 190 0.09 -1.81 5.06
N ILE A 191 -1.16 -2.14 4.74
CA ILE A 191 -1.82 -3.34 5.22
C ILE A 191 -1.80 -4.36 4.09
N TYR A 192 -0.80 -5.26 4.12
CA TYR A 192 -0.56 -6.22 3.05
C TYR A 192 -1.82 -6.98 2.63
N LEU A 193 -2.66 -7.47 3.56
CA LEU A 193 -3.88 -8.25 3.26
C LEU A 193 -5.05 -7.41 2.69
N MET A 194 -4.92 -6.09 2.67
CA MET A 194 -5.94 -5.16 2.17
C MET A 194 -5.42 -4.27 1.03
N ASN A 195 -4.12 -4.34 0.74
CA ASN A 195 -3.43 -3.62 -0.35
C ASN A 195 -3.69 -2.10 -0.33
N PHE A 196 -3.61 -1.47 0.84
CA PHE A 196 -3.67 -0.01 0.96
C PHE A 196 -2.76 0.52 2.07
N TRP A 197 -2.39 1.79 1.94
CA TRP A 197 -1.55 2.54 2.88
C TRP A 197 -2.43 3.40 3.80
N PRO A 198 -2.48 3.13 5.12
CA PRO A 198 -3.42 3.83 5.99
C PRO A 198 -3.11 5.30 6.27
N LEU A 199 -1.87 5.75 6.02
CA LEU A 199 -1.38 7.04 6.50
C LEU A 199 -0.72 7.89 5.40
N ASP A 200 0.45 7.46 4.92
CA ASP A 200 1.26 8.15 3.92
C ASP A 200 1.19 7.41 2.58
N ASP A 201 0.41 7.95 1.63
CA ASP A 201 0.20 7.43 0.27
C ASP A 201 0.00 8.57 -0.73
N LEU A 202 1.09 9.19 -1.17
CA LEU A 202 1.04 10.27 -2.15
C LEU A 202 1.76 9.89 -3.44
N ASN A 203 1.13 10.12 -4.59
CA ASN A 203 1.68 9.98 -5.93
C ASN A 203 1.81 11.39 -6.57
N THR A 204 2.98 12.00 -6.46
CA THR A 204 3.16 13.42 -6.86
C THR A 204 4.37 13.62 -7.76
N LEU A 205 4.34 14.70 -8.55
CA LEU A 205 5.51 15.27 -9.20
C LEU A 205 6.05 16.38 -8.30
N GLY A 206 7.24 16.22 -7.73
CA GLY A 206 7.73 17.21 -6.78
C GLY A 206 9.15 17.02 -6.29
N LEU A 207 9.49 17.81 -5.28
CA LEU A 207 10.76 17.82 -4.57
C LEU A 207 10.55 17.29 -3.15
N THR A 208 11.41 16.38 -2.72
CA THR A 208 11.48 15.92 -1.32
C THR A 208 12.88 16.17 -0.78
N LEU A 209 12.96 16.68 0.44
CA LEU A 209 14.19 16.79 1.22
C LEU A 209 14.02 15.99 2.50
N GLY A 210 15.01 15.23 2.90
CA GLY A 210 14.90 14.43 4.12
C GLY A 210 16.22 14.08 4.74
N HIS A 211 16.13 13.50 5.93
CA HIS A 211 17.22 12.98 6.72
C HIS A 211 16.90 11.55 7.12
N GLN A 212 17.83 10.64 6.87
CA GLN A 212 17.70 9.23 7.22
C GLN A 212 18.71 8.87 8.31
N GLY A 213 18.27 8.91 9.56
CA GLY A 213 19.09 8.63 10.73
C GLY A 213 18.99 7.18 11.18
N GLN A 214 19.79 6.80 12.18
CA GLN A 214 19.71 5.45 12.75
C GLN A 214 18.39 5.24 13.52
N ASN A 215 17.99 6.23 14.33
CA ASN A 215 16.84 6.12 15.23
C ASN A 215 15.71 7.09 14.88
N HIS A 216 15.91 8.02 13.94
CA HIS A 216 14.88 8.93 13.49
C HIS A 216 15.05 9.26 12.02
N ASP A 217 13.91 9.38 11.33
CA ASP A 217 13.84 9.85 9.95
C ASP A 217 12.90 11.02 9.88
N PHE A 218 13.19 11.98 9.00
CA PHE A 218 12.23 13.02 8.67
C PHE A 218 12.32 13.37 7.19
N TRP A 219 11.22 13.85 6.64
CA TRP A 219 11.23 14.48 5.32
C TRP A 219 10.15 15.55 5.19
N LEU A 220 10.40 16.48 4.28
CA LEU A 220 9.48 17.50 3.79
C LEU A 220 9.33 17.32 2.28
N HIS A 221 8.12 17.46 1.78
CA HIS A 221 7.80 17.35 0.37
C HIS A 221 6.94 18.52 -0.10
N ALA A 222 7.25 19.01 -1.30
CA ALA A 222 6.39 19.91 -2.05
C ALA A 222 6.20 19.32 -3.45
N GLY A 223 4.95 19.07 -3.82
CA GLY A 223 4.60 18.45 -5.09
C GLY A 223 3.35 19.07 -5.69
N VAL A 224 3.11 18.71 -6.95
CA VAL A 224 1.92 19.12 -7.69
C VAL A 224 1.25 17.91 -8.33
N SER A 225 -0.07 17.99 -8.44
CA SER A 225 -0.85 17.15 -9.34
C SER A 225 -1.75 18.02 -10.22
N ARG A 226 -2.02 17.57 -11.44
CA ARG A 226 -2.98 18.21 -12.35
C ARG A 226 -3.76 17.14 -13.08
N LEU A 227 -5.05 17.05 -12.75
CA LEU A 227 -5.91 16.03 -13.33
C LEU A 227 -6.34 16.42 -14.74
N ASN A 228 -6.46 15.42 -15.60
CA ASN A 228 -7.15 15.55 -16.88
C ASN A 228 -8.67 15.47 -16.64
N HIS A 229 -9.21 16.47 -15.95
CA HIS A 229 -10.61 16.57 -15.59
C HIS A 229 -11.05 18.03 -15.73
N ARG A 230 -12.29 18.30 -16.17
CA ARG A 230 -12.77 19.67 -16.44
C ARG A 230 -12.71 20.61 -15.23
N SER A 231 -12.64 20.08 -14.01
CA SER A 231 -12.43 20.90 -12.80
C SER A 231 -10.98 21.40 -12.61
N GLN A 232 -10.00 20.88 -13.37
CA GLN A 232 -8.59 21.28 -13.26
C GLN A 232 -7.92 21.60 -14.60
N THR A 233 -8.22 20.84 -15.66
CA THR A 233 -7.64 21.05 -16.99
C THR A 233 -8.74 21.06 -18.04
N GLN A 234 -8.72 22.07 -18.90
CA GLN A 234 -9.62 22.13 -20.05
C GLN A 234 -8.86 22.66 -21.26
N TYR A 235 -8.92 21.88 -22.33
CA TYR A 235 -8.52 22.30 -23.66
C TYR A 235 -9.78 22.54 -24.49
N VAL A 236 -9.85 23.68 -25.17
CA VAL A 236 -10.96 24.02 -26.07
C VAL A 236 -10.41 24.15 -27.47
N SER A 237 -11.05 23.50 -28.43
CA SER A 237 -10.73 23.63 -29.84
C SER A 237 -11.38 24.92 -30.36
N VAL A 238 -10.58 25.89 -30.77
CA VAL A 238 -11.03 27.18 -31.31
C VAL A 238 -10.56 27.32 -32.77
N PRO A 239 -11.24 28.11 -33.61
CA PRO A 239 -10.74 28.42 -34.95
C PRO A 239 -9.32 28.98 -34.87
N SER A 240 -8.40 28.42 -35.66
CA SER A 240 -7.01 28.88 -35.64
C SER A 240 -6.92 30.29 -36.21
N ALA A 241 -6.22 31.18 -35.50
CA ALA A 241 -6.03 32.56 -35.95
C ALA A 241 -5.01 32.67 -37.10
N SER A 242 -4.17 31.65 -37.31
CA SER A 242 -3.02 31.68 -38.22
C SER A 242 -3.00 30.55 -39.26
N ASN A 243 -3.74 29.47 -39.03
CA ASN A 243 -3.80 28.32 -39.94
C ASN A 243 -5.25 28.03 -40.34
N PHE A 244 -5.44 27.30 -41.44
CA PHE A 244 -6.75 26.73 -41.75
C PHE A 244 -7.06 25.59 -40.77
N GLY A 245 -8.23 25.61 -40.13
CA GLY A 245 -8.68 24.59 -39.18
C GLY A 245 -8.83 25.11 -37.76
N SER A 246 -8.73 24.22 -36.78
CA SER A 246 -8.88 24.53 -35.36
C SER A 246 -7.57 24.30 -34.60
N GLU A 247 -7.30 25.12 -33.59
CA GLU A 247 -6.22 24.92 -32.63
C GLU A 247 -6.76 24.61 -31.23
N SER A 248 -6.01 23.81 -30.48
CA SER A 248 -6.38 23.44 -29.11
C SER A 248 -5.74 24.42 -28.13
N VAL A 249 -6.57 25.18 -27.42
CA VAL A 249 -6.14 26.19 -26.45
C VAL A 249 -6.42 25.72 -25.05
N LEU A 250 -5.41 25.80 -24.18
CA LEU A 250 -5.53 25.53 -22.75
C LEU A 250 -6.31 26.68 -22.09
N MET A 251 -7.59 26.47 -21.80
CA MET A 251 -8.46 27.48 -21.17
C MET A 251 -8.42 27.42 -19.65
N LEU A 252 -8.25 26.21 -19.08
CA LEU A 252 -8.18 26.00 -17.64
C LEU A 252 -6.95 25.19 -17.28
N ASN A 253 -6.18 25.65 -16.30
CA ASN A 253 -4.98 24.99 -15.80
C ASN A 253 -4.81 25.22 -14.29
N ARG A 254 -5.55 24.47 -13.48
CA ARG A 254 -5.45 24.48 -12.02
C ARG A 254 -4.57 23.32 -11.57
N GLN A 255 -3.44 23.63 -10.96
CA GLN A 255 -2.56 22.63 -10.36
C GLN A 255 -2.83 22.57 -8.86
N ARG A 256 -3.00 21.36 -8.34
CA ARG A 256 -3.11 21.10 -6.91
C ARG A 256 -1.72 21.10 -6.31
N LEU A 257 -1.43 22.07 -5.45
CA LEU A 257 -0.22 22.07 -4.62
C LEU A 257 -0.43 21.13 -3.44
N ILE A 258 0.59 20.32 -3.15
CA ILE A 258 0.62 19.37 -2.05
C ILE A 258 1.90 19.59 -1.26
N LEU A 259 1.75 19.90 0.02
CA LEU A 259 2.84 19.98 0.99
C LEU A 259 2.68 18.83 1.97
N ALA A 260 3.72 18.03 2.19
CA ALA A 260 3.66 16.91 3.12
C ALA A 260 4.89 16.85 4.01
N SER A 261 4.72 16.34 5.22
CA SER A 261 5.81 16.12 6.16
C SER A 261 5.65 14.81 6.92
N MET A 262 6.79 14.20 7.27
CA MET A 262 6.84 12.99 8.07
C MET A 262 7.98 13.07 9.06
N TYR A 263 7.73 12.60 10.27
CA TYR A 263 8.76 12.32 11.27
C TYR A 263 8.53 10.94 11.88
N GLU A 264 9.54 10.07 11.85
CA GLU A 264 9.50 8.75 12.47
C GLU A 264 10.62 8.63 13.50
N ARG A 265 10.33 8.00 14.64
CA ARG A 265 11.30 7.67 15.68
C ARG A 265 11.23 6.19 16.02
N ARG A 266 12.38 5.56 16.14
CA ARG A 266 12.55 4.13 16.42
C ARG A 266 13.34 3.93 17.72
N TYR A 267 12.97 2.90 18.47
CA TYR A 267 13.59 2.50 19.71
C TYR A 267 13.86 1.00 19.67
N ALA A 268 15.13 0.63 19.68
CA ALA A 268 15.55 -0.75 19.83
C ALA A 268 15.58 -1.13 21.32
N LEU A 269 14.93 -2.23 21.67
CA LEU A 269 15.09 -2.87 22.96
C LEU A 269 16.36 -3.72 22.90
N LYS A 270 17.31 -3.43 23.80
CA LYS A 270 18.48 -4.28 23.96
C LYS A 270 18.02 -5.64 24.48
N SER A 271 18.03 -6.64 23.62
CA SER A 271 17.80 -8.04 23.98
C SER A 271 19.06 -8.82 23.63
N GLY A 272 19.45 -9.79 24.46
CA GLY A 272 20.57 -10.71 24.18
C GLY A 272 20.35 -11.65 22.98
N HIS A 273 19.31 -11.41 22.18
CA HIS A 273 19.00 -12.14 20.95
C HIS A 273 19.62 -11.44 19.74
N GLN A 274 19.91 -12.20 18.67
CA GLN A 274 20.57 -11.72 17.44
C GLN A 274 19.77 -10.65 16.68
N SER A 275 18.49 -10.44 17.00
CA SER A 275 17.66 -9.35 16.45
C SER A 275 16.93 -8.62 17.57
N PRO A 276 17.17 -7.30 17.76
CA PRO A 276 16.52 -6.55 18.82
C PRO A 276 15.05 -6.30 18.47
N ALA A 277 14.16 -6.65 19.39
CA ALA A 277 12.79 -6.16 19.40
C ALA A 277 12.79 -4.63 19.49
N GLY A 278 11.70 -3.99 19.10
CA GLY A 278 11.62 -2.55 19.17
C GLY A 278 10.24 -2.00 18.94
N TRP A 279 10.16 -0.68 19.04
CA TRP A 279 8.95 0.05 18.75
C TRP A 279 9.26 1.38 18.06
N LYS A 280 8.27 1.91 17.36
CA LYS A 280 8.37 3.17 16.63
C LYS A 280 7.09 3.94 16.72
N TRP A 281 7.21 5.24 16.54
CA TRP A 281 6.08 6.10 16.25
C TRP A 281 6.38 6.99 15.04
N LYS A 282 5.34 7.34 14.30
CA LYS A 282 5.40 8.23 13.14
C LYS A 282 4.33 9.30 13.26
N LEU A 283 4.69 10.54 12.95
CA LEU A 283 3.77 11.66 12.71
C LEU A 283 3.78 12.00 11.23
N TYR A 284 2.61 12.32 10.71
CA TYR A 284 2.41 12.61 9.30
C TYR A 284 1.40 13.74 9.11
N SER A 285 1.67 14.62 8.14
CA SER A 285 0.77 15.72 7.80
C SER A 285 0.78 16.05 6.31
N GLU A 286 -0.35 16.48 5.78
CA GLU A 286 -0.49 16.99 4.42
C GLU A 286 -1.28 18.30 4.40
N TYR A 287 -0.98 19.17 3.45
CA TYR A 287 -1.78 20.32 3.07
C TYR A 287 -1.96 20.35 1.55
N HIS A 288 -3.20 20.45 1.12
CA HIS A 288 -3.58 20.52 -0.29
C HIS A 288 -4.19 21.88 -0.56
N ALA A 289 -3.81 22.50 -1.68
CA ALA A 289 -4.41 23.73 -2.15
C ALA A 289 -4.64 23.65 -3.67
N LEU A 290 -5.84 24.02 -4.11
CA LEU A 290 -6.21 24.13 -5.51
C LEU A 290 -6.67 25.57 -5.78
N PRO A 291 -6.00 26.32 -6.67
CA PRO A 291 -6.39 27.71 -6.94
C PRO A 291 -7.76 27.78 -7.61
N SER A 292 -8.40 28.95 -7.63
CA SER A 292 -9.61 29.18 -8.41
C SER A 292 -9.32 29.11 -9.93
N GLY A 293 -10.37 29.04 -10.74
CA GLY A 293 -10.23 29.06 -12.20
C GLY A 293 -11.56 29.34 -12.91
N GLN A 294 -11.50 29.41 -14.24
CA GLN A 294 -12.67 29.62 -15.10
C GLN A 294 -12.81 28.44 -16.06
N GLU A 295 -13.92 27.71 -15.94
CA GLU A 295 -14.28 26.63 -16.86
C GLU A 295 -15.15 27.19 -17.97
N THR A 296 -14.76 27.00 -19.23
CA THR A 296 -15.63 27.33 -20.36
C THR A 296 -16.77 26.32 -20.43
N LEU A 297 -18.01 26.80 -20.54
CA LEU A 297 -19.18 25.94 -20.63
C LEU A 297 -19.23 25.22 -21.97
N GLU A 298 -19.76 23.99 -21.94
CA GLU A 298 -19.90 23.18 -23.15
C GLU A 298 -20.84 23.83 -24.16
N GLY A 299 -20.41 23.88 -25.42
CA GLY A 299 -21.16 24.53 -26.50
C GLY A 299 -21.03 26.05 -26.54
N SER A 300 -20.22 26.66 -25.68
CA SER A 300 -19.94 28.10 -25.70
C SER A 300 -18.43 28.38 -25.78
N PHE A 301 -18.07 29.48 -26.42
CA PHE A 301 -16.68 30.00 -26.42
C PHE A 301 -16.49 31.17 -25.45
N THR A 302 -17.58 31.74 -24.97
CA THR A 302 -17.59 32.97 -24.16
C THR A 302 -18.11 32.74 -22.76
N ASP A 303 -19.02 31.77 -22.57
CA ASP A 303 -19.63 31.55 -21.28
C ASP A 303 -18.69 30.76 -20.38
N GLN A 304 -18.38 31.37 -19.24
CA GLN A 304 -17.45 30.83 -18.26
C GLN A 304 -18.15 30.61 -16.92
N LYS A 305 -17.77 29.54 -16.25
CA LYS A 305 -18.18 29.17 -14.91
C LYS A 305 -16.99 29.31 -13.98
N THR A 306 -17.14 30.17 -12.97
CA THR A 306 -16.14 30.27 -11.91
C THR A 306 -16.08 28.97 -11.11
N LEU A 307 -14.88 28.43 -11.01
CA LEU A 307 -14.50 27.37 -10.08
C LEU A 307 -13.78 28.02 -8.90
N PRO A 308 -14.27 27.88 -7.65
CA PRO A 308 -13.62 28.45 -6.49
C PRO A 308 -12.27 27.77 -6.22
N ASP A 309 -11.41 28.43 -5.48
CA ASP A 309 -10.29 27.79 -4.80
C ASP A 309 -10.78 26.77 -3.76
N ASP A 310 -9.93 25.79 -3.45
CA ASP A 310 -10.24 24.74 -2.47
C ASP A 310 -8.98 24.31 -1.70
N ALA A 311 -9.17 23.74 -0.52
CA ALA A 311 -8.07 23.35 0.36
C ALA A 311 -8.39 22.09 1.16
N GLY A 312 -7.37 21.46 1.71
CA GLY A 312 -7.53 20.28 2.55
C GLY A 312 -6.31 19.99 3.41
N LEU A 313 -6.52 19.21 4.46
CA LEU A 313 -5.52 18.88 5.46
C LEU A 313 -5.58 17.40 5.79
N VAL A 314 -4.42 16.81 6.08
CA VAL A 314 -4.30 15.49 6.71
C VAL A 314 -3.42 15.61 7.93
N ALA A 315 -3.80 14.94 9.01
CA ALA A 315 -2.95 14.67 10.15
C ALA A 315 -3.07 13.19 10.52
N GLY A 316 -1.97 12.55 10.85
CA GLY A 316 -2.06 11.20 11.37
C GLY A 316 -0.81 10.70 12.06
N PHE A 317 -0.98 9.52 12.65
CA PHE A 317 -0.08 8.90 13.58
C PHE A 317 0.00 7.40 13.33
N GLN A 318 1.19 6.83 13.47
CA GLN A 318 1.41 5.39 13.50
C GLN A 318 2.16 5.00 14.76
N LEU A 319 1.75 3.91 15.40
CA LEU A 319 2.52 3.19 16.40
C LEU A 319 2.84 1.79 15.86
N GLY A 320 4.11 1.40 15.92
CA GLY A 320 4.54 0.08 15.47
C GLY A 320 5.40 -0.62 16.52
N VAL A 321 5.24 -1.93 16.67
CA VAL A 321 6.12 -2.80 17.47
C VAL A 321 6.60 -3.95 16.61
N TRP A 322 7.84 -4.41 16.81
CA TRP A 322 8.41 -5.53 16.07
C TRP A 322 9.35 -6.39 16.91
N GLY A 323 9.65 -7.58 16.40
CA GLY A 323 10.65 -8.50 16.96
C GLY A 323 10.24 -9.15 18.28
N LEU A 324 8.97 -9.09 18.66
CA LEU A 324 8.46 -9.72 19.88
C LEU A 324 8.32 -11.24 19.68
N GLY A 325 9.13 -12.01 20.40
CA GLY A 325 9.16 -13.48 20.32
C GLY A 325 9.84 -14.05 19.06
N HIS A 326 9.61 -13.44 17.89
CA HIS A 326 10.23 -13.79 16.61
C HIS A 326 10.60 -12.52 15.82
N GLN A 327 11.68 -12.57 15.03
CA GLN A 327 12.21 -11.42 14.28
C GLN A 327 11.27 -10.83 13.21
N HIS A 328 10.26 -11.59 12.77
CA HIS A 328 9.30 -11.18 11.72
C HIS A 328 7.94 -10.80 12.30
N ASN A 329 7.80 -10.85 13.63
CA ASN A 329 6.58 -10.46 14.29
C ASN A 329 6.49 -8.94 14.33
N HIS A 330 5.36 -8.41 13.94
CA HIS A 330 5.09 -6.99 14.05
C HIS A 330 3.61 -6.71 14.19
N LEU A 331 3.31 -5.54 14.75
CA LEU A 331 2.00 -4.97 14.85
C LEU A 331 2.11 -3.47 14.56
N ASN A 332 1.22 -2.94 13.75
CA ASN A 332 1.10 -1.53 13.44
C ASN A 332 -0.33 -1.06 13.68
N LEU A 333 -0.47 0.08 14.33
CA LEU A 333 -1.71 0.81 14.56
C LEU A 333 -1.59 2.18 13.90
N TRP A 334 -2.62 2.60 13.17
CA TRP A 334 -2.69 3.92 12.55
C TRP A 334 -3.94 4.65 12.97
N ALA A 335 -3.82 5.97 13.09
CA ALA A 335 -4.93 6.91 13.19
C ALA A 335 -4.70 8.04 12.18
N ARG A 336 -5.72 8.34 11.37
CA ARG A 336 -5.71 9.40 10.36
C ARG A 336 -6.97 10.24 10.49
N TYR A 337 -6.79 11.54 10.42
CA TYR A 337 -7.85 12.51 10.21
C TYR A 337 -7.55 13.29 8.93
N ALA A 338 -8.55 13.45 8.08
CA ALA A 338 -8.46 14.29 6.90
C ALA A 338 -9.68 15.20 6.79
N LYS A 339 -9.47 16.36 6.17
CA LYS A 339 -10.50 17.36 5.94
C LYS A 339 -10.35 18.00 4.57
N GLY A 340 -11.49 18.38 3.99
CA GLY A 340 -11.53 19.13 2.76
C GLY A 340 -11.00 18.34 1.58
N LEU A 341 -10.30 19.02 0.69
CA LEU A 341 -9.78 18.45 -0.54
C LEU A 341 -8.91 17.20 -0.29
N ALA A 342 -8.22 17.13 0.85
CA ALA A 342 -7.28 16.06 1.18
C ALA A 342 -7.92 14.76 1.70
N ILE A 343 -9.26 14.69 1.81
CA ILE A 343 -9.92 13.39 1.98
C ILE A 343 -9.90 12.57 0.68
N TYR A 344 -9.80 13.26 -0.46
CA TYR A 344 -9.74 12.65 -1.79
C TYR A 344 -8.27 12.47 -2.20
N ASP A 345 -7.99 11.31 -2.80
CA ASP A 345 -6.71 10.99 -3.43
C ASP A 345 -6.22 12.14 -4.32
N GLU A 346 -4.90 12.36 -4.39
CA GLU A 346 -4.33 13.44 -5.20
C GLU A 346 -4.59 13.28 -6.70
N LEU A 347 -4.89 12.06 -7.14
CA LEU A 347 -5.33 11.67 -8.48
C LEU A 347 -6.86 11.55 -8.59
N GLY A 348 -7.60 11.76 -7.50
CA GLY A 348 -9.06 11.73 -7.44
C GLY A 348 -9.73 13.11 -7.46
N THR A 349 -11.01 13.13 -7.81
CA THR A 349 -11.88 14.32 -7.76
C THR A 349 -12.88 14.22 -6.61
N PRO A 350 -13.27 15.35 -5.99
CA PRO A 350 -14.37 15.35 -5.02
C PRO A 350 -15.65 14.73 -5.60
N GLN A 351 -16.34 13.92 -4.79
CA GLN A 351 -17.58 13.24 -5.19
C GLN A 351 -18.79 14.18 -5.06
N ALA A 352 -18.86 14.92 -3.96
CA ALA A 352 -19.82 15.99 -3.74
C ALA A 352 -19.12 17.24 -3.17
N LEU A 353 -19.76 18.40 -3.35
CA LEU A 353 -19.25 19.72 -2.99
C LEU A 353 -20.34 20.50 -2.25
N ALA A 354 -19.93 21.39 -1.35
CA ALA A 354 -20.84 22.32 -0.69
C ALA A 354 -21.46 23.31 -1.70
N ASN A 355 -22.43 24.10 -1.26
CA ASN A 355 -23.08 25.14 -2.08
C ASN A 355 -22.09 26.19 -2.64
N ASP A 356 -20.98 26.43 -1.94
CA ASP A 356 -19.90 27.31 -2.41
C ASP A 356 -18.95 26.61 -3.41
N ARG A 357 -19.23 25.37 -3.77
CA ARG A 357 -18.47 24.47 -4.66
C ARG A 357 -17.08 24.11 -4.13
N ARG A 358 -16.90 24.13 -2.81
CA ARG A 358 -15.68 23.66 -2.14
C ARG A 358 -15.89 22.35 -1.42
N SER A 359 -14.80 21.65 -1.17
CA SER A 359 -14.83 20.39 -0.42
C SER A 359 -14.57 20.55 1.08
N TRP A 360 -14.25 21.75 1.57
CA TRP A 360 -13.75 22.00 2.93
C TRP A 360 -14.57 21.39 4.08
N SER A 361 -15.89 21.24 3.91
CA SER A 361 -16.79 20.62 4.91
C SER A 361 -16.63 19.11 5.03
N ALA A 362 -16.02 18.46 4.02
CA ALA A 362 -15.82 17.02 4.00
C ALA A 362 -14.76 16.58 5.03
N GLN A 363 -14.96 15.41 5.60
CA GLN A 363 -14.13 14.89 6.68
C GLN A 363 -14.00 13.37 6.62
N GLU A 364 -12.84 12.88 7.06
CA GLU A 364 -12.58 11.45 7.23
C GLU A 364 -11.84 11.20 8.53
N TRP A 365 -12.34 10.23 9.31
CA TRP A 365 -11.60 9.59 10.38
C TRP A 365 -11.30 8.15 10.00
N ARG A 366 -10.07 7.70 10.22
CA ARG A 366 -9.66 6.32 9.94
C ARG A 366 -8.79 5.77 11.06
N LEU A 367 -9.13 4.59 11.52
CA LEU A 367 -8.31 3.75 12.39
C LEU A 367 -7.97 2.48 11.64
N ALA A 368 -6.73 2.05 11.69
CA ALA A 368 -6.31 0.82 11.01
C ALA A 368 -5.32 0.02 11.86
N LEU A 369 -5.32 -1.30 11.68
CA LEU A 369 -4.49 -2.24 12.42
C LEU A 369 -3.97 -3.31 11.46
N ALA A 370 -2.70 -3.67 11.55
CA ALA A 370 -2.16 -4.80 10.81
C ALA A 370 -1.02 -5.45 11.54
N GLY A 371 -0.79 -6.72 11.25
CA GLY A 371 0.35 -7.41 11.78
C GLY A 371 0.56 -8.79 11.20
N ASN A 372 1.70 -9.33 11.60
CA ASN A 372 2.11 -10.69 11.31
C ASN A 372 2.69 -11.31 12.58
N TRP A 373 2.35 -12.56 12.84
CA TRP A 373 2.82 -13.28 14.01
C TRP A 373 3.12 -14.73 13.69
N ASN A 374 4.40 -15.10 13.82
CA ASN A 374 4.86 -16.48 13.83
C ASN A 374 4.73 -17.03 15.25
N LEU A 375 3.97 -18.11 15.43
CA LEU A 375 3.74 -18.72 16.75
C LEU A 375 4.91 -19.56 17.23
N ASP A 376 5.72 -20.09 16.32
CA ASP A 376 6.84 -20.96 16.64
C ASP A 376 8.18 -20.44 16.09
N LYS A 377 9.28 -20.88 16.70
CA LYS A 377 10.65 -20.47 16.32
C LYS A 377 11.04 -20.93 14.91
N LYS A 378 10.41 -21.98 14.39
CA LYS A 378 10.66 -22.50 13.05
C LYS A 378 9.72 -21.87 12.02
N GLY A 379 8.88 -20.91 12.41
CA GLY A 379 7.93 -20.24 11.53
C GLY A 379 6.99 -21.22 10.82
N LEU A 380 6.77 -22.41 11.38
CA LEU A 380 5.87 -23.42 10.82
C LEU A 380 4.44 -22.89 10.71
N PHE A 381 4.01 -22.05 11.64
CA PHE A 381 2.70 -21.45 11.64
C PHE A 381 2.78 -19.93 11.83
N SER A 382 2.16 -19.21 10.90
CA SER A 382 2.11 -17.75 10.88
C SER A 382 0.68 -17.26 10.71
N ILE A 383 0.32 -16.19 11.42
CA ILE A 383 -0.96 -15.50 11.29
C ILE A 383 -0.68 -14.08 10.77
N GLN A 384 -1.29 -13.71 9.65
CA GLN A 384 -1.39 -12.32 9.22
C GLN A 384 -2.80 -11.78 9.49
N TRP A 385 -2.90 -10.49 9.78
CA TRP A 385 -4.20 -9.81 9.86
C TRP A 385 -4.10 -8.36 9.38
N GLY A 386 -5.25 -7.83 8.99
CA GLY A 386 -5.43 -6.43 8.62
C GLY A 386 -6.85 -6.00 8.91
N SER A 387 -7.04 -4.79 9.41
CA SER A 387 -8.36 -4.20 9.57
C SER A 387 -8.34 -2.68 9.51
N TYR A 388 -9.50 -2.09 9.22
CA TYR A 388 -9.72 -0.66 9.41
C TYR A 388 -11.18 -0.37 9.76
N LEU A 389 -11.38 0.80 10.35
CA LEU A 389 -12.65 1.49 10.53
C LEU A 389 -12.51 2.89 9.94
N ARG A 390 -13.50 3.35 9.20
CA ARG A 390 -13.53 4.65 8.55
C ARG A 390 -14.89 5.30 8.71
N HIS A 391 -14.91 6.51 9.24
CA HIS A 391 -16.04 7.41 9.14
C HIS A 391 -15.75 8.41 8.04
N TYR A 392 -16.61 8.46 7.03
CA TYR A 392 -16.48 9.34 5.87
C TYR A 392 -17.73 10.19 5.76
N LYS A 393 -17.51 11.49 5.60
CA LYS A 393 -18.54 12.45 5.28
C LYS A 393 -18.06 13.36 4.16
N ASP A 394 -18.86 13.54 3.12
CA ASP A 394 -18.52 14.45 2.04
C ASP A 394 -18.86 15.92 2.37
N ALA A 395 -18.76 16.81 1.38
CA ALA A 395 -18.86 18.24 1.59
C ALA A 395 -20.28 18.80 1.42
N ASP A 396 -21.23 18.00 0.98
CA ASP A 396 -22.53 18.51 0.59
C ASP A 396 -23.35 19.02 1.81
N THR A 397 -24.55 19.53 1.54
CA THR A 397 -25.41 20.09 2.60
C THR A 397 -26.37 19.07 3.22
N LEU A 398 -26.44 17.85 2.70
CA LEU A 398 -27.30 16.81 3.22
C LEU A 398 -26.61 16.18 4.43
N GLU A 399 -27.21 16.33 5.61
CA GLU A 399 -26.61 15.75 6.83
C GLU A 399 -26.77 14.24 6.91
N VAL A 400 -27.75 13.69 6.18
CA VAL A 400 -28.14 12.28 6.23
C VAL A 400 -28.44 11.81 4.80
N ASP A 401 -27.41 11.32 4.13
CA ASP A 401 -27.49 10.75 2.79
C ASP A 401 -26.73 9.42 2.69
N TYR A 402 -26.80 8.82 1.51
CA TYR A 402 -26.36 7.45 1.29
C TYR A 402 -24.84 7.31 1.07
N ASP A 403 -24.19 8.39 0.66
CA ASP A 403 -22.77 8.51 0.39
C ASP A 403 -21.95 8.69 1.66
N ASP A 404 -22.50 9.38 2.67
CA ASP A 404 -21.96 9.43 4.02
C ASP A 404 -22.03 8.07 4.71
N ARG A 405 -20.90 7.61 5.27
CA ARG A 405 -20.82 6.24 5.80
C ARG A 405 -19.86 6.03 6.95
N LEU A 406 -20.25 5.08 7.81
CA LEU A 406 -19.33 4.37 8.70
C LEU A 406 -19.09 2.99 8.09
N GLU A 407 -17.84 2.67 7.80
CA GLU A 407 -17.47 1.41 7.17
C GLU A 407 -16.22 0.80 7.81
N GLY A 408 -16.03 -0.49 7.62
CA GLY A 408 -14.83 -1.18 8.06
C GLY A 408 -14.70 -2.54 7.43
N SER A 409 -13.48 -3.05 7.45
CA SER A 409 -13.19 -4.41 7.00
C SER A 409 -12.10 -5.02 7.86
N ALA A 410 -12.14 -6.33 8.02
CA ALA A 410 -11.14 -7.10 8.73
C ALA A 410 -10.85 -8.41 8.00
N VAL A 411 -9.61 -8.85 8.05
CA VAL A 411 -9.13 -10.08 7.43
C VAL A 411 -8.08 -10.74 8.31
N ILE A 412 -8.12 -12.06 8.37
CA ILE A 412 -7.12 -12.90 9.04
C ILE A 412 -6.73 -14.06 8.12
N ARG A 413 -5.43 -14.34 8.05
CA ARG A 413 -4.85 -15.40 7.22
C ARG A 413 -3.83 -16.21 8.03
N PRO A 414 -4.25 -17.31 8.68
CA PRO A 414 -3.31 -18.32 9.15
C PRO A 414 -2.73 -19.13 7.98
N GLN A 415 -1.43 -19.42 8.06
CA GLN A 415 -0.66 -20.13 7.06
C GLN A 415 0.28 -21.13 7.74
N LEU A 416 0.42 -22.31 7.14
CA LEU A 416 1.45 -23.30 7.50
C LEU A 416 2.63 -23.20 6.53
N ASN A 417 3.85 -23.47 7.00
CA ASN A 417 5.07 -23.52 6.19
C ASN A 417 5.67 -24.93 6.25
N LEU A 418 5.22 -25.81 5.36
CA LEU A 418 5.54 -27.24 5.34
C LEU A 418 6.68 -27.54 4.34
N ASN A 419 7.58 -28.44 4.74
CA ASN A 419 8.63 -29.00 3.87
C ASN A 419 9.48 -27.97 3.11
N GLY A 420 9.58 -26.73 3.61
CA GLY A 420 10.41 -25.67 3.02
C GLY A 420 9.89 -25.02 1.75
N PHE A 421 8.74 -25.43 1.20
CA PHE A 421 8.12 -24.78 0.03
C PHE A 421 6.60 -24.88 -0.05
N VAL A 422 5.94 -25.76 0.71
CA VAL A 422 4.48 -25.94 0.67
C VAL A 422 3.82 -25.06 1.72
N THR A 423 2.97 -24.11 1.32
CA THR A 423 2.46 -23.04 2.18
C THR A 423 0.94 -22.89 2.21
N PRO A 424 0.18 -23.93 2.61
CA PRO A 424 -1.27 -23.84 2.60
C PRO A 424 -1.75 -22.80 3.63
N ALA A 425 -2.75 -22.03 3.24
CA ALA A 425 -3.38 -21.03 4.09
C ALA A 425 -4.91 -21.13 4.01
N VAL A 426 -5.56 -20.57 5.02
CA VAL A 426 -6.98 -20.20 4.94
C VAL A 426 -7.10 -18.71 5.18
N GLU A 427 -8.14 -18.09 4.64
CA GLU A 427 -8.45 -16.69 4.90
C GLU A 427 -9.91 -16.56 5.28
N ALA A 428 -10.18 -15.71 6.28
CA ALA A 428 -11.53 -15.27 6.61
C ALA A 428 -11.53 -13.76 6.65
N SER A 429 -12.56 -13.15 6.06
CA SER A 429 -12.71 -11.70 6.07
C SER A 429 -14.16 -11.26 6.17
N VAL A 430 -14.35 -10.06 6.68
CA VAL A 430 -15.64 -9.38 6.78
C VAL A 430 -15.50 -7.96 6.27
N GLN A 431 -16.50 -7.52 5.50
CA GLN A 431 -16.72 -6.13 5.12
C GLN A 431 -18.06 -5.68 5.70
N TRP A 432 -18.11 -4.45 6.21
CA TRP A 432 -19.32 -3.84 6.76
C TRP A 432 -19.37 -2.37 6.38
N SER A 433 -20.51 -1.91 5.86
CA SER A 433 -20.70 -0.52 5.40
C SER A 433 -22.12 -0.06 5.71
N GLN A 434 -22.25 0.89 6.62
CA GLN A 434 -23.51 1.52 7.01
C GLN A 434 -23.53 2.95 6.49
N ALA A 435 -24.45 3.22 5.58
CA ALA A 435 -24.75 4.60 5.17
C ALA A 435 -25.51 5.33 6.29
N GLN A 436 -25.42 6.65 6.33
CA GLN A 436 -26.21 7.45 7.28
C GLN A 436 -27.67 7.56 6.81
N GLY A 437 -27.89 7.73 5.51
CA GLY A 437 -29.18 7.80 4.84
C GLY A 437 -29.62 6.51 4.16
N SER A 438 -30.85 6.54 3.64
CA SER A 438 -31.46 5.39 2.96
C SER A 438 -30.93 5.20 1.56
N HIS A 439 -30.87 3.94 1.11
CA HIS A 439 -30.52 3.59 -0.26
C HIS A 439 -31.44 4.29 -1.27
N PRO A 440 -30.93 4.89 -2.35
CA PRO A 440 -31.74 5.70 -3.26
C PRO A 440 -32.77 4.89 -4.06
N VAL A 441 -32.56 3.58 -4.21
CA VAL A 441 -33.42 2.68 -5.00
C VAL A 441 -34.46 1.95 -4.14
N ASP A 442 -34.03 1.17 -3.15
CA ASP A 442 -34.92 0.34 -2.33
C ASP A 442 -35.34 0.99 -1.00
N LEU A 443 -34.83 2.19 -0.70
CA LEU A 443 -35.10 2.96 0.51
C LEU A 443 -34.73 2.25 1.82
N SER A 444 -33.96 1.16 1.76
CA SER A 444 -33.46 0.46 2.94
C SER A 444 -32.34 1.25 3.60
N ASN A 445 -32.18 1.10 4.92
CA ASN A 445 -31.04 1.64 5.68
C ASN A 445 -30.23 0.52 6.35
N GLN A 446 -30.17 -0.64 5.70
CA GLN A 446 -29.46 -1.80 6.21
C GLN A 446 -27.95 -1.68 5.90
N ALA A 447 -27.11 -2.11 6.84
CA ALA A 447 -25.68 -2.22 6.58
C ALA A 447 -25.41 -3.28 5.51
N ALA A 448 -24.63 -2.90 4.49
CA ALA A 448 -24.08 -3.85 3.53
C ALA A 448 -23.01 -4.70 4.22
N GLN A 449 -23.12 -6.02 4.10
CA GLN A 449 -22.22 -6.98 4.72
C GLN A 449 -21.75 -8.02 3.72
N ILE A 450 -20.45 -8.31 3.75
CA ILE A 450 -19.85 -9.42 3.01
C ILE A 450 -18.98 -10.23 3.95
N TYR A 451 -19.19 -11.55 3.99
CA TYR A 451 -18.28 -12.50 4.62
C TYR A 451 -17.61 -13.33 3.54
N GLN A 452 -16.30 -13.48 3.59
CA GLN A 452 -15.56 -14.30 2.64
C GLN A 452 -14.65 -15.28 3.35
N PHE A 453 -14.69 -16.53 2.91
CA PHE A 453 -13.84 -17.62 3.40
C PHE A 453 -13.09 -18.23 2.23
N ALA A 454 -11.80 -18.52 2.41
CA ALA A 454 -10.99 -19.10 1.36
C ALA A 454 -10.04 -20.18 1.86
N PHE A 455 -9.79 -21.15 0.99
CA PHE A 455 -8.73 -22.14 1.10
C PHE A 455 -7.70 -21.89 0.00
N ILE A 456 -6.43 -21.81 0.40
CA ILE A 456 -5.33 -21.35 -0.44
C ILE A 456 -4.18 -22.36 -0.37
N PRO A 457 -4.25 -23.49 -1.07
CA PRO A 457 -3.09 -24.36 -1.22
C PRO A 457 -2.06 -23.64 -2.10
N ALA A 458 -0.86 -23.47 -1.57
CA ALA A 458 0.19 -22.71 -2.24
C ALA A 458 1.55 -23.38 -2.12
N ILE A 459 2.44 -22.98 -3.02
CA ILE A 459 3.88 -23.20 -2.90
C ILE A 459 4.58 -21.84 -2.93
N SER A 460 5.51 -21.64 -2.00
CA SER A 460 6.28 -20.41 -1.83
C SER A 460 7.77 -20.72 -1.93
N PHE A 461 8.51 -19.76 -2.47
CA PHE A 461 9.96 -19.85 -2.61
C PHE A 461 10.61 -18.70 -1.84
N SER A 462 11.74 -18.99 -1.18
CA SER A 462 12.52 -18.01 -0.42
C SER A 462 13.96 -18.49 -0.32
N GLN A 463 14.91 -17.55 -0.32
CA GLN A 463 16.32 -17.85 0.02
C GLN A 463 16.52 -17.91 1.54
N GLU A 464 15.61 -17.29 2.28
CA GLU A 464 15.53 -17.31 3.74
C GLU A 464 14.46 -18.30 4.21
N GLN A 465 14.32 -18.45 5.52
CA GLN A 465 13.23 -19.22 6.12
C GLN A 465 11.85 -18.72 5.65
N LEU A 466 10.98 -19.66 5.25
CA LEU A 466 9.63 -19.33 4.83
C LEU A 466 8.86 -18.60 5.93
N ASN A 467 8.12 -17.59 5.51
CA ASN A 467 7.16 -16.86 6.32
C ASN A 467 6.00 -16.39 5.44
N ALA A 468 5.01 -15.73 6.04
CA ALA A 468 3.80 -15.31 5.32
C ALA A 468 4.05 -14.26 4.20
N TYR A 469 5.21 -13.59 4.22
CA TYR A 469 5.68 -12.68 3.17
C TYR A 469 6.64 -13.33 2.17
N SER A 470 6.91 -14.63 2.24
CA SER A 470 7.82 -15.27 1.29
C SER A 470 7.25 -15.27 -0.13
N ARG A 471 8.04 -14.78 -1.10
CA ARG A 471 7.71 -14.73 -2.53
C ARG A 471 8.93 -15.08 -3.39
N PRO A 472 8.71 -15.59 -4.63
CA PRO A 472 7.44 -15.78 -5.32
C PRO A 472 6.54 -16.87 -4.71
N GLN A 473 5.24 -16.78 -4.96
CA GLN A 473 4.25 -17.77 -4.55
C GLN A 473 3.34 -18.14 -5.72
N LEU A 474 3.07 -19.44 -5.89
CA LEU A 474 2.03 -19.97 -6.76
C LEU A 474 0.92 -20.53 -5.89
N ARG A 475 -0.33 -20.11 -6.12
CA ARG A 475 -1.47 -20.49 -5.29
C ARG A 475 -2.68 -20.86 -6.13
N LEU A 476 -3.39 -21.89 -5.71
CA LEU A 476 -4.79 -22.04 -6.05
C LEU A 476 -5.61 -21.36 -4.95
N ILE A 477 -6.76 -20.83 -5.32
CA ILE A 477 -7.66 -20.15 -4.40
C ILE A 477 -9.05 -20.70 -4.69
N TYR A 478 -9.67 -21.27 -3.66
CA TYR A 478 -11.11 -21.46 -3.64
C TYR A 478 -11.69 -20.54 -2.57
N ALA A 479 -12.60 -19.64 -2.93
CA ALA A 479 -13.25 -18.75 -2.00
C ALA A 479 -14.78 -18.78 -2.15
N VAL A 480 -15.47 -18.56 -1.05
CA VAL A 480 -16.93 -18.39 -0.98
C VAL A 480 -17.22 -17.06 -0.32
N SER A 481 -17.99 -16.22 -0.99
CA SER A 481 -18.46 -14.93 -0.51
C SER A 481 -19.96 -15.00 -0.20
N LEU A 482 -20.36 -14.53 0.97
CA LEU A 482 -21.74 -14.45 1.44
C LEU A 482 -22.12 -12.98 1.57
N LEU A 483 -23.14 -12.57 0.81
CA LEU A 483 -23.62 -11.19 0.71
C LEU A 483 -25.05 -11.12 1.25
N ASN A 484 -25.38 -10.06 1.99
CA ASN A 484 -26.76 -9.75 2.34
C ASN A 484 -27.43 -8.88 1.26
N ASP A 485 -28.76 -8.69 1.35
CA ASP A 485 -29.52 -7.91 0.37
C ASP A 485 -29.00 -6.47 0.22
N ALA A 486 -28.61 -5.84 1.33
CA ALA A 486 -28.01 -4.51 1.32
C ALA A 486 -26.67 -4.44 0.59
N ALA A 487 -25.87 -5.52 0.61
CA ALA A 487 -24.65 -5.63 -0.18
C ALA A 487 -24.95 -5.88 -1.66
N LEU A 488 -25.99 -6.64 -2.00
CA LEU A 488 -26.43 -6.83 -3.38
C LEU A 488 -26.95 -5.52 -3.99
N ALA A 489 -27.69 -4.73 -3.22
CA ALA A 489 -28.23 -3.44 -3.63
C ALA A 489 -27.14 -2.42 -4.03
N ARG A 490 -25.90 -2.60 -3.56
CA ARG A 490 -24.75 -1.76 -3.92
C ARG A 490 -24.32 -1.92 -5.38
N TYR A 491 -24.72 -3.00 -6.04
CA TYR A 491 -24.43 -3.24 -7.45
C TYR A 491 -25.61 -2.80 -8.32
N PRO A 492 -25.35 -2.32 -9.55
CA PRO A 492 -26.42 -2.14 -10.53
C PRO A 492 -27.23 -3.43 -10.71
N GLN A 493 -28.56 -3.32 -10.85
CA GLN A 493 -29.43 -4.51 -10.92
C GLN A 493 -29.10 -5.46 -12.08
N VAL A 494 -28.49 -4.95 -13.16
CA VAL A 494 -28.06 -5.75 -14.32
C VAL A 494 -26.68 -6.40 -14.12
N ASP A 495 -25.97 -6.07 -13.05
CA ASP A 495 -24.67 -6.67 -12.72
C ASP A 495 -24.90 -8.09 -12.17
N PRO A 496 -24.21 -9.13 -12.68
CA PRO A 496 -24.33 -10.49 -12.16
C PRO A 496 -24.07 -10.58 -10.64
N ARG A 497 -23.23 -9.70 -10.08
CA ARG A 497 -22.96 -9.65 -8.64
C ARG A 497 -24.18 -9.31 -7.79
N ALA A 498 -25.20 -8.67 -8.39
CA ALA A 498 -26.45 -8.33 -7.70
C ALA A 498 -27.41 -9.54 -7.58
N GLN A 499 -27.14 -10.64 -8.29
CA GLN A 499 -28.10 -11.74 -8.46
C GLN A 499 -27.91 -12.89 -7.47
N HIS A 500 -26.75 -12.99 -6.82
CA HIS A 500 -26.39 -14.14 -5.98
C HIS A 500 -25.88 -13.71 -4.61
N GLN A 501 -26.61 -14.09 -3.55
CA GLN A 501 -26.17 -13.92 -2.15
C GLN A 501 -24.96 -14.79 -1.80
N VAL A 502 -24.70 -15.85 -2.58
CA VAL A 502 -23.54 -16.73 -2.43
C VAL A 502 -22.80 -16.73 -3.75
N SER A 503 -21.51 -16.39 -3.72
CA SER A 503 -20.65 -16.33 -4.89
C SER A 503 -19.42 -17.19 -4.67
N HIS A 504 -19.06 -17.98 -5.68
CA HIS A 504 -17.89 -18.85 -5.64
C HIS A 504 -16.77 -18.30 -6.52
N TYR A 505 -15.55 -18.47 -6.06
CA TYR A 505 -14.35 -18.13 -6.80
C TYR A 505 -13.41 -19.32 -6.81
N LEU A 506 -13.00 -19.77 -8.00
CA LEU A 506 -11.92 -20.73 -8.18
C LEU A 506 -10.87 -20.12 -9.11
N GLY A 507 -9.65 -19.93 -8.62
CA GLY A 507 -8.59 -19.29 -9.41
C GLY A 507 -7.21 -19.86 -9.13
N ALA A 508 -6.31 -19.63 -10.10
CA ALA A 508 -4.89 -19.90 -9.98
C ALA A 508 -4.12 -18.59 -10.15
N ARG A 509 -3.14 -18.33 -9.28
CA ARG A 509 -2.40 -17.06 -9.26
C ARG A 509 -0.94 -17.25 -8.92
N ALA A 510 -0.10 -16.47 -9.59
CA ALA A 510 1.27 -16.17 -9.20
C ALA A 510 1.34 -14.78 -8.57
N GLU A 511 2.16 -14.62 -7.53
CA GLU A 511 2.48 -13.32 -6.94
C GLU A 511 3.97 -13.28 -6.61
N TRP A 512 4.63 -12.15 -6.86
CA TRP A 512 6.05 -11.99 -6.59
C TRP A 512 6.39 -10.55 -6.20
N TRP A 513 7.52 -10.42 -5.50
CA TRP A 513 8.25 -9.18 -5.42
C TRP A 513 9.74 -9.44 -5.18
N PHE A 514 10.58 -8.54 -5.68
CA PHE A 514 12.01 -8.50 -5.40
C PHE A 514 12.60 -7.14 -5.78
N GLY A 515 13.80 -6.85 -5.28
CA GLY A 515 14.48 -5.61 -5.58
C GLY A 515 13.84 -4.39 -4.88
N ARG A 516 14.08 -3.20 -5.44
CA ARG A 516 13.89 -1.93 -4.71
C ARG A 516 12.45 -1.39 -4.68
N GLY A 517 11.55 -1.83 -5.55
CA GLY A 517 10.11 -1.50 -5.46
C GLY A 517 9.23 -2.66 -5.02
N GLY A 518 9.83 -3.81 -4.64
CA GLY A 518 9.14 -4.85 -3.89
C GLY A 518 8.98 -4.54 -2.39
N GLY A 519 8.92 -3.26 -2.02
CA GLY A 519 8.87 -2.81 -0.63
C GLY A 519 7.51 -3.08 0.00
N TYR A 520 7.31 -4.34 0.39
CA TYR A 520 6.33 -4.82 1.37
C TYR A 520 7.08 -5.29 2.61
#